data_AF-A0A4U8SZ15-F1
#
_entry.id   AF-A0A4U8SZ15-F1
#
_cell.length_a   1.000
_cell.length_b   1.000
_cell.length_c   1.000
_cell.angle_alpha   90.00
_cell.angle_beta   90.00
_cell.angle_gamma   90.00
#
_symmetry.space_group_name_H-M   'P 1'
#
loop_
_entity.id
_entity.type
_entity.pdbx_description
1 polymer ?
#
loop_
_entity_poly.entity_id
_entity_poly.type
_entity_poly.pdbx_seq_one_letter_code
_entity_poly.pdbx_strand_id
1 'polypeptide(L)' 'MNWHDKLKVALLNQDDKSAFALVSNLPENLAQAPLEEKLQALELISQTKRLLESKQLQVRINMEQIKAAKKFLENSLQ' A
#
# COMPACT_ATOMS: atom_id res chain seq x y z
N MET A 1 -18.85 9.24 1.88
CA MET A 1 -17.99 8.16 2.43
C MET A 1 -17.07 8.77 3.47
N ASN A 2 -17.03 8.17 4.66
CA ASN A 2 -16.11 8.59 5.73
C ASN A 2 -14.68 8.05 5.48
N TRP A 3 -13.73 8.35 6.36
CA TRP A 3 -12.33 7.91 6.19
C TRP A 3 -12.20 6.38 6.15
N HIS A 4 -12.90 5.65 7.02
CA HIS A 4 -12.88 4.18 7.04
C HIS A 4 -13.40 3.58 5.74
N ASP A 5 -14.49 4.11 5.18
CA ASP A 5 -15.06 3.66 3.91
C ASP A 5 -14.08 3.87 2.75
N LYS A 6 -13.46 5.05 2.70
CA LYS A 6 -12.45 5.38 1.68
C LYS A 6 -11.25 4.43 1.76
N LEU A 7 -10.78 4.13 2.97
CA LEU A 7 -9.64 3.23 3.18
C LEU A 7 -10.00 1.79 2.82
N LYS A 8 -11.20 1.32 3.17
CA LYS A 8 -11.72 0.02 2.74
C LYS A 8 -11.77 -0.09 1.22
N VAL A 9 -12.31 0.92 0.52
CA VAL A 9 -12.35 0.94 -0.95
C VAL A 9 -10.96 0.91 -1.55
N ALA A 10 -10.01 1.71 -1.02
CA ALA A 10 -8.63 1.70 -1.49
C ALA A 10 -7.97 0.31 -1.33
N LEU A 11 -8.18 -0.33 -0.18
CA LEU A 11 -7.68 -1.69 0.09
C LEU A 11 -8.31 -2.74 -0.83
N LEU A 12 -9.62 -2.70 -1.06
CA LEU A 12 -10.33 -3.60 -1.98
C LEU A 12 -9.82 -3.46 -3.42
N ASN A 13 -9.54 -2.24 -3.84
CA ASN A 13 -8.99 -1.95 -5.16
C ASN A 13 -7.48 -2.19 -5.27
N GLN A 14 -6.82 -2.61 -4.20
CA GLN A 14 -5.36 -2.72 -4.09
C GLN A 14 -4.62 -1.44 -4.50
N ASP A 15 -5.25 -0.29 -4.27
CA ASP A 15 -4.71 1.04 -4.55
C ASP A 15 -3.82 1.48 -3.39
N ASP A 16 -2.54 1.11 -3.49
CA ASP A 16 -1.53 1.38 -2.48
C ASP A 16 -1.28 2.89 -2.29
N LYS A 17 -1.44 3.69 -3.35
CA LYS A 17 -1.24 5.15 -3.29
C LYS A 17 -2.31 5.81 -2.45
N SER A 18 -3.57 5.50 -2.74
CA SER A 18 -4.71 6.05 -1.98
C SER A 18 -4.72 5.54 -0.54
N ALA A 19 -4.43 4.24 -0.33
CA ALA A 19 -4.34 3.67 1.02
C ALA A 19 -3.23 4.34 1.85
N PHE A 20 -2.04 4.54 1.27
CA PHE A 20 -0.95 5.27 1.92
C PHE A 20 -1.36 6.71 2.26
N ALA A 21 -1.92 7.45 1.30
CA ALA A 21 -2.34 8.83 1.54
C ALA A 21 -3.36 8.96 2.68
N LEU A 22 -4.30 8.01 2.79
CA LEU A 22 -5.29 7.98 3.87
C LEU A 22 -4.68 7.65 5.23
N VAL A 23 -3.70 6.73 5.29
CA VAL A 23 -3.00 6.40 6.54
C VAL A 23 -2.05 7.53 6.98
N SER A 24 -1.44 8.25 6.03
CA SER A 24 -0.61 9.43 6.35
C SER A 24 -1.43 10.62 6.86
N ASN A 25 -2.71 10.68 6.52
CA ASN A 25 -3.63 11.76 6.90
C ASN A 25 -4.77 11.21 7.75
N LEU A 26 -4.43 10.78 8.98
CA LEU A 26 -5.42 10.25 9.92
C LEU A 26 -6.43 11.34 10.32
N PRO A 27 -7.71 10.99 10.53
CA PRO A 27 -8.70 11.93 11.05
C PRO A 27 -8.31 12.43 12.45
N GLU A 28 -8.35 13.75 12.67
CA GLU A 28 -8.00 14.37 13.95
C GLU A 28 -8.89 13.88 15.10
N ASN A 29 -10.15 13.60 14.81
CA ASN A 29 -11.12 13.09 15.77
C ASN A 29 -10.94 11.60 16.11
N LEU A 30 -10.07 10.87 15.41
CA LEU A 30 -9.86 9.43 15.65
C LEU A 30 -9.40 9.14 17.08
N ALA A 31 -8.63 10.05 17.69
CA ALA A 31 -8.18 9.92 19.08
C ALA A 31 -9.34 9.96 20.09
N GLN A 32 -10.43 10.65 19.75
CA GLN A 32 -11.61 10.83 20.60
C GLN A 32 -12.75 9.87 20.21
N ALA A 33 -12.60 9.15 19.10
CA ALA A 33 -13.59 8.20 18.61
C ALA A 33 -13.86 7.06 19.61
N PRO A 34 -15.04 6.43 19.54
CA PRO A 34 -15.36 5.20 20.28
C PRO A 34 -14.32 4.10 20.05
N LEU A 35 -14.19 3.20 21.02
CA LEU A 35 -13.22 2.10 20.97
C LEU A 35 -13.36 1.26 19.69
N GLU A 36 -14.59 0.97 19.27
CA GLU A 36 -14.87 0.18 18.07
C GLU A 36 -14.28 0.83 16.80
N GLU A 37 -14.48 2.14 16.62
CA GLU A 37 -13.93 2.87 15.47
C GLU A 37 -12.40 2.88 15.46
N LYS A 38 -11.78 2.97 16.65
CA LYS A 38 -10.33 2.90 16.82
C LYS A 38 -9.79 1.52 16.45
N LEU A 39 -10.46 0.45 16.90
CA LEU A 39 -10.08 -0.92 16.54
C LEU A 39 -10.21 -1.14 15.04
N GLN A 40 -11.27 -0.63 14.41
CA GLN A 40 -11.42 -0.69 12.97
C GLN A 40 -10.31 0.07 12.23
N ALA A 41 -9.93 1.26 12.70
CA ALA A 41 -8.83 2.02 12.10
C ALA A 41 -7.50 1.27 12.22
N LEU A 42 -7.20 0.67 13.37
CA LEU A 42 -5.98 -0.14 13.57
C LEU A 42 -5.92 -1.31 12.59
N GLU A 43 -7.02 -2.04 12.40
CA GLU A 43 -7.05 -3.16 11.47
C GLU A 43 -6.86 -2.69 10.01
N LEU A 44 -7.50 -1.59 9.61
CA LEU A 44 -7.31 -1.03 8.27
C LEU A 44 -5.88 -0.53 8.02
N ILE A 45 -5.24 0.08 9.02
CA ILE A 45 -3.83 0.49 8.95
C ILE A 45 -2.92 -0.74 8.84
N SER A 46 -3.20 -1.80 9.61
CA SER A 46 -2.48 -3.08 9.53
C SER A 46 -2.59 -3.71 8.14
N GLN A 47 -3.79 -3.71 7.54
CA GLN A 47 -4.00 -4.16 6.16
C GLN A 47 -3.23 -3.30 5.15
N THR A 48 -3.23 -1.98 5.34
CA THR A 48 -2.46 -1.06 4.48
C THR A 48 -0.97 -1.34 4.54
N LYS A 49 -0.43 -1.59 5.73
CA LYS A 49 0.97 -2.00 5.89
C LYS A 49 1.28 -3.27 5.09
N ARG A 50 0.45 -4.32 5.22
CA ARG A 50 0.62 -5.59 4.48
C ARG A 50 0.57 -5.37 2.96
N LEU A 51 -0.34 -4.52 2.48
CA LEU A 51 -0.43 -4.15 1.06
C LEU A 51 0.87 -3.50 0.59
N LEU A 52 1.39 -2.51 1.34
CA LEU A 52 2.63 -1.81 0.99
C LEU A 52 3.85 -2.72 1.00
N GLU A 53 3.96 -3.63 1.98
CA GLU A 53 5.02 -4.65 2.03
C GLU A 53 4.98 -5.58 0.81
N SER A 54 3.77 -6.01 0.39
CA SER A 54 3.57 -6.81 -0.81
C SER A 54 4.00 -6.07 -2.08
N LYS A 55 3.59 -4.79 -2.23
CA LYS A 55 3.99 -3.95 -3.37
C LYS A 55 5.51 -3.72 -3.39
N GLN A 56 6.13 -3.52 -2.23
CA GLN A 56 7.59 -3.39 -2.14
C GLN A 56 8.30 -4.64 -2.66
N LEU A 57 7.83 -5.84 -2.30
CA LEU A 57 8.37 -7.09 -2.81
C LEU A 57 8.20 -7.20 -4.33
N GLN A 58 7.02 -6.87 -4.86
CA GLN A 58 6.76 -6.89 -6.30
C GLN A 58 7.70 -5.94 -7.06
N VAL A 59 7.94 -4.74 -6.55
CA VAL A 59 8.87 -3.78 -7.15
C VAL A 59 10.30 -4.36 -7.19
N ARG A 60 10.76 -5.02 -6.12
CA ARG A 60 12.08 -5.67 -6.10
C ARG A 60 12.18 -6.74 -7.19
N ILE A 61 11.17 -7.60 -7.32
CA ILE A 61 11.13 -8.65 -8.36
C ILE A 61 11.20 -8.02 -9.75
N ASN A 62 10.38 -7.00 -10.01
CA ASN A 62 10.36 -6.30 -11.30
C ASN A 62 11.73 -5.70 -11.62
N MET A 63 12.43 -5.13 -10.63
CA MET A 63 13.76 -4.57 -10.82
C MET A 63 14.80 -5.65 -11.20
N GLU A 64 14.75 -6.82 -10.59
CA GLU A 64 15.63 -7.94 -10.96
C GLU A 64 15.35 -8.44 -12.39
N GLN A 65 14.08 -8.53 -12.78
CA GLN A 65 13.71 -8.87 -14.16
C GLN A 65 14.23 -7.83 -15.17
N ILE A 66 14.11 -6.54 -14.86
CA ILE A 66 14.66 -5.46 -15.69
C ILE A 66 16.18 -5.57 -15.82
N LYS A 67 16.90 -5.86 -14.72
CA LYS A 67 18.36 -6.05 -14.77
C LYS A 67 18.74 -7.24 -15.66
N ALA A 68 18.04 -8.36 -15.55
CA ALA A 68 18.27 -9.53 -16.39
C ALA A 68 18.06 -9.21 -17.88
N ALA A 69 16.96 -8.50 -18.21
CA ALA A 69 16.67 -8.07 -19.58
C ALA A 69 17.76 -7.13 -20.13
N LYS A 70 18.22 -6.15 -19.33
CA LYS A 70 19.31 -5.24 -19.71
C LYS A 70 20.60 -5.99 -20.02
N LYS A 71 21.02 -6.89 -19.13
CA LYS A 71 22.23 -7.71 -19.31
C LYS A 71 22.15 -8.57 -20.58
N PHE A 72 20.98 -9.14 -20.85
CA PHE A 72 20.76 -9.92 -22.07
C PHE A 72 20.93 -9.07 -23.34
N LEU A 73 20.35 -7.87 -23.37
CA LEU A 73 20.47 -6.96 -24.51
C LEU A 73 21.92 -6.50 -24.73
N GLU A 74 22.65 -6.17 -23.67
CA GLU A 74 24.07 -5.79 -23.74
C GLU A 74 24.93 -6.92 -24.33
N ASN A 75 24.73 -8.16 -23.88
CA ASN A 75 25.47 -9.32 -24.35
C ASN A 75 25.09 -9.76 -25.77
N SER A 76 23.88 -9.44 -26.24
CA SER A 76 23.38 -9.82 -27.58
C SER A 76 23.78 -8.82 -28.66
N LEU A 77 24.29 -7.65 -28.28
CA LEU A 77 24.79 -6.59 -29.16
C LEU A 77 26.33 -6.57 -29.25
N GLN A 78 27.01 -7.51 -28.60
CA GLN A 78 28.45 -7.78 -28.70
C GLN A 78 28.71 -8.95 -29.66
#